data_AF-A0A2H1G5F4-F1
#
_entry.id   AF-A0A2H1G5F4-F1
#
_cell.length_a   1.000
_cell.length_b   1.000
_cell.length_c   1.000
_cell.angle_alpha   90.00
_cell.angle_beta   90.00
_cell.angle_gamma   90.00
#
_symmetry.space_group_name_H-M   'P 1'
#
loop_
_entity.id
_entity.type
_entity.pdbx_description
1 polymer ?
#
loop_
_entity_poly.entity_id
_entity_poly.type
_entity_poly.pdbx_seq_one_letter_code
_entity_poly.pdbx_strand_id
1 'polypeptide(L)'
;MSSSEETPSRDTPTTPLYQTDETLRTHLTRVTAFRPFADLADAERDLFKAIAGERENDSKCFIVETKETIFYPQGGGQPFDTGVITVSGRKFNVEAVRNAAGGRALHFGTWEDDSTFQTLAAGDMVEQHIDGARRDLNSRSHTAGHVVSLAVRRMVEQGVDLDVIDQKASHIPGACFVEFKGLIDGKFKDEIQSQTTKFVKQALPVKLY
;
A
#
# COMPACT_ATOMS: atom_id res chain seq x y z
N MET A 1 -25.10 34.46 9.09
CA MET A 1 -24.32 33.89 7.97
C MET A 1 -24.35 32.40 8.17
N SER A 2 -25.17 31.70 7.38
CA SER A 2 -25.32 30.25 7.46
C SER A 2 -24.17 29.63 6.66
N SER A 3 -23.18 29.07 7.34
CA SER A 3 -22.14 28.27 6.69
C SER A 3 -22.79 26.99 6.20
N SER A 4 -23.02 26.90 4.90
CA SER A 4 -23.36 25.65 4.21
C SER A 4 -22.14 24.74 4.25
N GLU A 5 -22.17 23.69 5.07
CA GLU A 5 -21.27 22.56 4.93
C GLU A 5 -21.53 21.90 3.58
N GLU A 6 -20.59 22.07 2.65
CA GLU A 6 -20.54 21.30 1.40
C GLU A 6 -20.42 19.82 1.77
N THR A 7 -21.48 19.05 1.50
CA THR A 7 -21.41 17.59 1.49
C THR A 7 -20.31 17.18 0.51
N PRO A 8 -19.24 16.50 0.96
CA PRO A 8 -18.14 16.15 0.07
C PRO A 8 -18.65 15.26 -1.08
N SER A 9 -18.35 15.68 -2.31
CA SER A 9 -18.60 14.88 -3.51
C SER A 9 -17.92 13.51 -3.37
N ARG A 10 -18.66 12.44 -3.73
CA ARG A 10 -18.19 11.05 -3.73
C ARG A 10 -16.91 10.82 -4.56
N ASP A 11 -16.57 11.76 -5.44
CA ASP A 11 -15.45 11.64 -6.39
C ASP A 11 -14.18 12.39 -5.96
N THR A 12 -14.08 12.80 -4.69
CA THR A 12 -12.85 13.46 -4.22
C THR A 12 -11.73 12.44 -4.03
N PRO A 13 -10.55 12.61 -4.66
CA PRO A 13 -9.41 11.73 -4.46
C PRO A 13 -8.98 11.68 -2.99
N THR A 14 -8.53 10.51 -2.52
CA THR A 14 -7.91 10.39 -1.20
C THR A 14 -6.52 11.01 -1.25
N THR A 15 -6.18 11.84 -0.25
CA THR A 15 -4.82 12.38 -0.10
C THR A 15 -3.89 11.29 0.49
N PRO A 16 -2.86 10.84 -0.24
CA PRO A 16 -2.01 9.73 0.17
C PRO A 16 -0.81 10.22 1.00
N LEU A 17 -1.00 10.41 2.32
CA LEU A 17 0.03 10.97 3.20
C LEU A 17 1.30 10.11 3.26
N TYR A 18 1.19 8.81 3.00
CA TYR A 18 2.34 7.90 2.90
C TYR A 18 3.33 8.27 1.79
N GLN A 19 2.95 9.11 0.81
CA GLN A 19 3.86 9.59 -0.24
C GLN A 19 4.75 10.74 0.24
N THR A 20 4.28 11.53 1.20
CA THR A 20 4.97 12.73 1.69
C THR A 20 5.61 12.53 3.06
N ASP A 21 5.08 11.60 3.87
CA ASP A 21 5.65 11.21 5.15
C ASP A 21 5.51 9.69 5.37
N GLU A 22 6.58 8.96 5.09
CA GLU A 22 6.63 7.51 5.29
C GLU A 22 6.72 7.08 6.76
N THR A 23 6.98 8.02 7.67
CA THR A 23 7.20 7.75 9.11
C THR A 23 5.90 7.74 9.90
N LEU A 24 4.81 8.28 9.34
CA LEU A 24 3.49 8.24 9.98
C LEU A 24 3.05 6.80 10.25
N ARG A 25 2.64 6.55 11.49
CA ARG A 25 2.04 5.29 11.94
C ARG A 25 0.61 5.46 12.43
N THR A 26 0.25 6.68 12.80
CA THR A 26 -1.09 7.07 13.21
C THR A 26 -1.51 8.38 12.55
N HIS A 27 -2.80 8.56 12.26
CA HIS A 27 -3.34 9.80 11.68
C HIS A 27 -4.82 9.99 11.94
N LEU A 28 -5.25 11.21 12.25
CA LEU A 28 -6.66 11.57 12.38
C LEU A 28 -7.18 12.09 11.03
N THR A 29 -8.26 11.50 10.55
CA THR A 29 -8.86 11.84 9.24
C THR A 29 -10.39 11.81 9.34
N ARG A 30 -11.04 12.14 8.23
CA ARG A 30 -12.51 12.06 8.10
C ARG A 30 -12.90 10.96 7.13
N VAL A 31 -13.95 10.23 7.49
CA VAL A 31 -14.62 9.28 6.59
C VAL A 31 -15.27 10.06 5.45
N THR A 32 -15.08 9.59 4.22
CA THR A 32 -15.77 10.11 3.04
C THR A 32 -16.88 9.18 2.59
N ALA A 33 -16.71 7.88 2.78
CA ALA A 33 -17.75 6.88 2.54
C ALA A 33 -17.54 5.63 3.40
N PHE A 34 -18.64 4.96 3.71
CA PHE A 34 -18.67 3.65 4.33
C PHE A 34 -19.81 2.84 3.72
N ARG A 35 -19.54 1.59 3.33
CA ARG A 35 -20.55 0.71 2.73
C ARG A 35 -20.17 -0.77 2.90
N PRO A 36 -21.16 -1.67 2.90
CA PRO A 36 -20.92 -3.11 2.73
C PRO A 36 -20.06 -3.39 1.50
N PHE A 37 -19.19 -4.40 1.60
CA PHE A 37 -18.35 -4.82 0.48
C PHE A 37 -19.19 -5.29 -0.73
N ALA A 38 -20.31 -5.97 -0.45
CA ALA A 38 -21.26 -6.42 -1.46
C ALA A 38 -21.87 -5.28 -2.29
N ASP A 39 -21.89 -4.05 -1.76
CA ASP A 39 -22.46 -2.88 -2.43
C ASP A 39 -21.45 -2.16 -3.35
N LEU A 40 -20.20 -2.60 -3.42
CA LEU A 40 -19.24 -2.10 -4.39
C LEU A 40 -19.62 -2.48 -5.82
N ALA A 41 -19.19 -1.69 -6.80
CA ALA A 41 -19.27 -2.09 -8.20
C ALA A 41 -18.37 -3.31 -8.47
N ASP A 42 -18.76 -4.15 -9.44
CA ASP A 42 -18.04 -5.40 -9.77
C ASP A 42 -16.55 -5.16 -10.02
N ALA A 43 -16.21 -4.10 -10.77
CA ALA A 43 -14.83 -3.73 -11.06
C ALA A 43 -14.01 -3.36 -9.80
N GLU A 44 -14.65 -2.81 -8.76
CA GLU A 44 -13.99 -2.52 -7.49
C GLU A 44 -13.89 -3.78 -6.61
N ARG A 45 -14.90 -4.67 -6.63
CA ARG A 45 -14.84 -5.96 -5.91
C ARG A 45 -13.73 -6.85 -6.45
N ASP A 46 -13.51 -6.85 -7.76
CA ASP A 46 -12.44 -7.60 -8.43
C ASP A 46 -11.04 -7.24 -7.89
N LEU A 47 -10.83 -6.00 -7.41
CA LEU A 47 -9.56 -5.57 -6.79
C LEU A 47 -9.23 -6.37 -5.52
N PHE A 48 -10.24 -6.95 -4.88
CA PHE A 48 -10.15 -7.69 -3.62
C PHE A 48 -10.36 -9.20 -3.79
N LYS A 49 -10.58 -9.71 -5.01
CA LYS A 49 -10.91 -11.13 -5.27
C LYS A 49 -9.98 -12.13 -4.58
N ALA A 50 -8.67 -11.87 -4.59
CA ALA A 50 -7.66 -12.73 -3.96
C ALA A 50 -7.67 -12.68 -2.41
N ILE A 51 -8.29 -11.67 -1.80
CA ILE A 51 -8.33 -11.43 -0.35
C ILE A 51 -9.70 -11.79 0.23
N ALA A 52 -10.77 -11.37 -0.45
CA ALA A 52 -12.13 -11.66 -0.06
C ALA A 52 -12.41 -13.16 -0.18
N GLY A 53 -11.98 -13.79 -1.29
CA GLY A 53 -12.19 -15.22 -1.52
C GLY A 53 -13.67 -15.58 -1.34
N GLU A 54 -13.96 -16.56 -0.48
CA GLU A 54 -15.33 -16.98 -0.15
C GLU A 54 -16.13 -15.94 0.65
N ARG A 55 -15.48 -14.91 1.22
CA ARG A 55 -16.11 -13.82 1.99
C ARG A 55 -16.67 -12.70 1.12
N GLU A 56 -16.70 -12.85 -0.21
CA GLU A 56 -17.23 -11.83 -1.12
C GLU A 56 -18.69 -11.46 -0.81
N ASN A 57 -19.48 -12.42 -0.32
CA ASN A 57 -20.87 -12.22 0.09
C ASN A 57 -21.05 -12.17 1.62
N ASP A 58 -19.95 -12.06 2.38
CA ASP A 58 -20.05 -11.97 3.83
C ASP A 58 -20.56 -10.58 4.22
N SER A 59 -21.74 -10.56 4.86
CA SER A 59 -22.37 -9.36 5.41
C SER A 59 -21.51 -8.60 6.45
N LYS A 60 -20.43 -9.22 6.93
CA LYS A 60 -19.48 -8.62 7.88
C LYS A 60 -18.33 -7.87 7.20
N CYS A 61 -18.18 -7.97 5.88
CA CYS A 61 -17.13 -7.27 5.14
C CYS A 61 -17.60 -5.88 4.68
N PHE A 62 -16.78 -4.86 4.93
CA PHE A 62 -17.09 -3.47 4.60
C PHE A 62 -15.91 -2.78 3.90
N ILE A 63 -16.22 -1.63 3.32
CA ILE A 63 -15.26 -0.68 2.76
C ILE A 63 -15.38 0.64 3.49
N VAL A 64 -14.23 1.15 3.94
CA VAL A 64 -14.08 2.51 4.47
C VAL A 64 -13.25 3.33 3.48
N GLU A 65 -13.72 4.52 3.15
CA GLU A 65 -12.97 5.54 2.41
C GLU A 65 -12.76 6.76 3.31
N THR A 66 -11.59 7.38 3.19
CA THR A 66 -11.20 8.53 4.02
C THR A 66 -10.63 9.66 3.16
N LYS A 67 -10.67 10.89 3.70
CA LYS A 67 -10.15 12.09 3.02
C LYS A 67 -8.64 12.02 2.82
N GLU A 68 -7.94 11.59 3.87
CA GLU A 68 -6.49 11.37 3.91
C GLU A 68 -6.23 9.97 4.41
N THR A 69 -5.22 9.29 3.86
CA THR A 69 -4.81 7.97 4.35
C THR A 69 -3.31 7.85 4.56
N ILE A 70 -2.93 7.23 5.66
CA ILE A 70 -1.56 6.74 5.90
C ILE A 70 -1.36 5.31 5.46
N PHE A 71 -2.41 4.56 5.07
CA PHE A 71 -2.27 3.19 4.59
C PHE A 71 -1.75 3.18 3.15
N TYR A 72 -0.72 2.37 2.90
CA TYR A 72 -0.22 2.12 1.55
C TYR A 72 -1.15 1.12 0.83
N PRO A 73 -1.82 1.51 -0.26
CA PRO A 73 -2.53 0.60 -1.15
C PRO A 73 -1.52 -0.23 -1.95
N GLN A 74 -1.86 -1.47 -2.28
CA GLN A 74 -0.96 -2.32 -3.08
C GLN A 74 -0.58 -1.64 -4.41
N GLY A 75 0.71 -1.62 -4.73
CA GLY A 75 1.25 -1.00 -5.95
C GLY A 75 2.76 -1.22 -6.08
N GLY A 76 3.30 -1.06 -7.29
CA GLY A 76 4.77 -1.09 -7.51
C GLY A 76 5.49 -2.36 -7.04
N GLY A 77 4.78 -3.50 -6.93
CA GLY A 77 5.32 -4.74 -6.38
C GLY A 77 5.35 -4.82 -4.85
N GLN A 78 5.07 -3.73 -4.14
CA GLN A 78 4.97 -3.70 -2.69
C GLN A 78 3.57 -4.14 -2.20
N PRO A 79 3.48 -5.00 -1.18
CA PRO A 79 2.21 -5.35 -0.56
C PRO A 79 1.51 -4.15 0.09
N PHE A 80 0.19 -4.21 0.18
CA PHE A 80 -0.61 -3.25 0.94
C PHE A 80 -0.33 -3.33 2.44
N ASP A 81 -0.64 -2.25 3.15
CA ASP A 81 -0.67 -2.24 4.61
C ASP A 81 -1.96 -2.82 5.19
N THR A 82 -1.83 -3.24 6.43
CA THR A 82 -2.92 -3.68 7.32
C THR A 82 -2.87 -2.84 8.58
N GLY A 83 -3.93 -2.86 9.37
CA GLY A 83 -4.01 -2.07 10.59
C GLY A 83 -5.43 -1.90 11.09
N VAL A 84 -5.69 -0.81 11.80
CA VAL A 84 -6.96 -0.53 12.44
C VAL A 84 -7.39 0.92 12.16
N ILE A 85 -8.68 1.10 11.90
CA ILE A 85 -9.34 2.41 11.95
C ILE A 85 -10.21 2.43 13.20
N THR A 86 -9.95 3.37 14.11
CA THR A 86 -10.66 3.50 15.38
C THR A 86 -11.67 4.65 15.30
N VAL A 87 -12.89 4.40 15.76
CA VAL A 87 -13.95 5.41 15.91
C VAL A 87 -14.65 5.20 17.25
N SER A 88 -14.73 6.24 18.09
CA SER A 88 -15.46 6.19 19.36
C SER A 88 -15.16 4.95 20.23
N GLY A 89 -13.90 4.52 20.25
CA GLY A 89 -13.43 3.34 21.00
C GLY A 89 -13.63 1.98 20.31
N ARG A 90 -14.27 1.94 19.13
CA ARG A 90 -14.47 0.74 18.32
C ARG A 90 -13.42 0.62 17.23
N LYS A 91 -13.13 -0.61 16.82
CA LYS A 91 -12.02 -0.92 15.91
C LYS A 91 -12.51 -1.62 14.65
N PHE A 92 -12.19 -1.02 13.52
CA PHE A 92 -12.33 -1.62 12.20
C PHE A 92 -10.97 -2.15 11.75
N ASN A 93 -10.86 -3.48 11.63
CA ASN A 93 -9.64 -4.16 11.21
C ASN A 93 -9.50 -4.04 9.70
N VAL A 94 -8.51 -3.27 9.24
CA VAL A 94 -8.17 -3.13 7.83
C VAL A 94 -7.32 -4.32 7.41
N GLU A 95 -7.92 -5.19 6.61
CA GLU A 95 -7.32 -6.42 6.10
C GLU A 95 -6.64 -6.21 4.75
N ALA A 96 -7.09 -5.22 3.97
CA ALA A 96 -6.44 -4.84 2.72
C ALA A 96 -6.78 -3.42 2.28
N VAL A 97 -5.87 -2.81 1.52
CA VAL A 97 -6.10 -1.50 0.90
C VAL A 97 -5.83 -1.56 -0.61
N ARG A 98 -6.74 -0.96 -1.40
CA ARG A 98 -6.65 -0.89 -2.87
C ARG A 98 -6.92 0.52 -3.37
N ASN A 99 -6.24 0.90 -4.44
CA ASN A 99 -6.61 2.09 -5.20
C ASN A 99 -7.75 1.75 -6.16
N ALA A 100 -8.81 2.54 -6.11
CA ALA A 100 -9.88 2.54 -7.09
C ALA A 100 -9.71 3.70 -8.08
N ALA A 101 -10.54 3.71 -9.12
CA ALA A 101 -10.59 4.80 -10.09
C ALA A 101 -10.85 6.15 -9.40
N GLY A 102 -10.24 7.22 -9.93
CA GLY A 102 -10.35 8.56 -9.37
C GLY A 102 -9.43 8.83 -8.17
N GLY A 103 -8.46 7.95 -7.88
CA GLY A 103 -7.48 8.16 -6.80
C GLY A 103 -8.06 7.93 -5.40
N ARG A 104 -9.12 7.12 -5.28
CA ARG A 104 -9.72 6.74 -4.01
C ARG A 104 -9.01 5.55 -3.40
N ALA A 105 -8.74 5.59 -2.10
CA ALA A 105 -8.21 4.46 -1.34
C ALA A 105 -9.35 3.71 -0.63
N LEU A 106 -9.56 2.45 -1.04
CA LEU A 106 -10.56 1.55 -0.47
C LEU A 106 -9.93 0.70 0.63
N HIS A 107 -10.39 0.86 1.88
CA HIS A 107 -9.94 0.08 3.03
C HIS A 107 -10.94 -1.05 3.29
N PHE A 108 -10.58 -2.26 2.90
CA PHE A 108 -11.39 -3.46 3.10
C PHE A 108 -11.09 -4.07 4.47
N GLY A 109 -12.15 -4.48 5.16
CA GLY A 109 -12.02 -4.99 6.52
C GLY A 109 -13.33 -5.38 7.18
N THR A 110 -13.22 -5.68 8.47
CA THR A 110 -14.29 -6.16 9.34
C THR A 110 -14.23 -5.44 10.70
N TRP A 111 -15.36 -5.33 11.39
CA TRP A 111 -15.36 -4.82 12.77
C TRP A 111 -14.84 -5.90 13.73
N GLU A 112 -14.08 -5.50 14.76
CA GLU A 112 -13.60 -6.42 15.80
C GLU A 112 -14.76 -7.00 16.62
N ASP A 113 -15.76 -6.16 16.89
CA ASP A 113 -16.97 -6.49 17.63
C ASP A 113 -18.06 -6.98 16.66
N ASP A 114 -18.81 -8.03 17.05
CA ASP A 114 -20.00 -8.50 16.32
C ASP A 114 -21.20 -7.53 16.43
N SER A 115 -20.94 -6.28 16.85
CA SER A 115 -21.94 -5.24 16.99
C SER A 115 -22.47 -4.88 15.61
N THR A 116 -23.72 -5.28 15.39
CA THR A 116 -24.50 -5.11 14.18
C THR A 116 -24.48 -3.64 13.73
N PHE A 117 -23.71 -3.39 12.67
CA PHE A 117 -23.84 -2.24 11.77
C PHE A 117 -23.82 -0.86 12.45
N GLN A 118 -22.72 -0.50 13.10
CA GLN A 118 -22.46 0.93 13.26
C GLN A 118 -22.06 1.51 11.91
N THR A 119 -22.99 2.23 11.30
CA THR A 119 -22.74 2.98 10.07
C THR A 119 -21.82 4.14 10.41
N LEU A 120 -20.58 4.10 9.91
CA LEU A 120 -19.78 5.32 9.78
C LEU A 120 -20.52 6.24 8.80
N ALA A 121 -20.66 7.50 9.17
CA ALA A 121 -21.19 8.53 8.29
C ALA A 121 -20.05 9.30 7.63
N ALA A 122 -20.30 9.83 6.44
CA ALA A 122 -19.39 10.80 5.85
C ALA A 122 -19.25 12.01 6.80
N GLY A 123 -18.00 12.41 7.05
CA GLY A 123 -17.66 13.48 7.99
C GLY A 123 -17.19 13.00 9.36
N ASP A 124 -17.45 11.74 9.73
CA ASP A 124 -17.01 11.18 11.01
C ASP A 124 -15.49 11.22 11.15
N MET A 125 -15.02 11.66 12.31
CA MET A 125 -13.59 11.65 12.66
C MET A 125 -13.17 10.24 13.07
N VAL A 126 -12.11 9.75 12.45
CA VAL A 126 -11.53 8.43 12.73
C VAL A 126 -10.02 8.52 12.87
N GLU A 127 -9.45 7.61 13.66
CA GLU A 127 -8.01 7.50 13.84
C GLU A 127 -7.48 6.25 13.13
N GLN A 128 -6.58 6.44 12.18
CA GLN A 128 -5.88 5.38 11.47
C GLN A 128 -4.66 4.94 12.27
N HIS A 129 -4.42 3.63 12.34
CA HIS A 129 -3.24 2.99 12.94
C HIS A 129 -2.77 1.88 12.00
N ILE A 130 -1.57 1.98 11.43
CA ILE A 130 -1.02 0.91 10.57
C ILE A 130 -0.17 -0.07 11.38
N ASP A 131 -0.07 -1.32 10.90
CA ASP A 131 0.93 -2.26 11.38
C ASP A 131 2.33 -1.77 10.96
N GLY A 132 3.03 -1.12 11.90
CA GLY A 132 4.34 -0.55 11.67
C GLY A 132 5.41 -1.60 11.32
N ALA A 133 5.35 -2.80 11.92
CA ALA A 133 6.33 -3.84 11.63
C ALA A 133 6.18 -4.37 10.20
N ARG A 134 4.93 -4.55 9.75
CA ARG A 134 4.62 -4.88 8.36
C ARG A 134 5.09 -3.77 7.41
N ARG A 135 4.76 -2.51 7.71
CA ARG A 135 5.18 -1.36 6.89
C ARG A 135 6.69 -1.33 6.72
N ASP A 136 7.43 -1.42 7.81
CA ASP A 136 8.89 -1.33 7.79
C ASP A 136 9.52 -2.48 6.99
N LEU A 137 8.99 -3.70 7.14
CA LEU A 137 9.45 -4.86 6.37
C LEU A 137 9.20 -4.64 4.86
N ASN A 138 7.99 -4.23 4.49
CA ASN A 138 7.61 -4.02 3.09
C ASN A 138 8.42 -2.90 2.45
N SER A 139 8.59 -1.76 3.13
CA SER A 139 9.39 -0.63 2.64
C SER A 139 10.87 -1.03 2.46
N ARG A 140 11.43 -1.81 3.40
CA ARG A 140 12.80 -2.35 3.28
C ARG A 140 12.93 -3.31 2.10
N SER A 141 11.97 -4.22 1.91
CA SER A 141 11.97 -5.16 0.79
C SER A 141 11.85 -4.46 -0.57
N HIS A 142 11.02 -3.43 -0.66
CA HIS A 142 10.90 -2.61 -1.87
C HIS A 142 12.19 -1.86 -2.16
N THR A 143 12.72 -1.14 -1.16
CA THR A 143 13.99 -0.41 -1.30
C THR A 143 15.14 -1.35 -1.67
N ALA A 144 15.20 -2.55 -1.08
CA ALA A 144 16.21 -3.55 -1.45
C ALA A 144 16.13 -3.96 -2.93
N GLY A 145 14.92 -4.07 -3.48
CA GLY A 145 14.73 -4.28 -4.92
C GLY A 145 15.39 -3.19 -5.77
N HIS A 146 15.15 -1.92 -5.42
CA HIS A 146 15.81 -0.78 -6.09
C HIS A 146 17.33 -0.83 -5.97
N VAL A 147 17.87 -1.19 -4.80
CA VAL A 147 19.31 -1.32 -4.59
C VAL A 147 19.90 -2.43 -5.46
N VAL A 148 19.19 -3.56 -5.62
CA VAL A 148 19.63 -4.65 -6.53
C VAL A 148 19.60 -4.19 -7.99
N SER A 149 18.54 -3.51 -8.44
CA SER A 149 18.50 -2.89 -9.78
C SER A 149 19.64 -1.91 -9.99
N LEU A 150 19.92 -1.06 -8.99
CA LEU A 150 21.02 -0.10 -9.04
C LEU A 150 22.38 -0.80 -9.12
N ALA A 151 22.58 -1.92 -8.42
CA ALA A 151 23.79 -2.73 -8.51
C ALA A 151 24.05 -3.27 -9.92
N VAL A 152 23.01 -3.82 -10.57
CA VAL A 152 23.12 -4.30 -11.95
C VAL A 152 23.44 -3.15 -12.91
N ARG A 153 22.71 -2.03 -12.81
CA ARG A 153 22.98 -0.83 -13.63
C ARG A 153 24.40 -0.30 -13.43
N ARG A 154 24.88 -0.28 -12.18
CA ARG A 154 26.23 0.18 -11.86
C ARG A 154 27.30 -0.69 -12.50
N MET A 155 27.09 -2.00 -12.60
CA MET A 155 28.01 -2.90 -13.29
C MET A 155 28.06 -2.61 -14.79
N VAL A 156 26.91 -2.37 -15.43
CA VAL A 156 26.84 -1.96 -16.85
C VAL A 156 27.62 -0.66 -17.08
N GLU A 157 27.43 0.35 -16.23
CA GLU A 157 28.17 1.62 -16.28
C GLU A 157 29.69 1.45 -16.07
N GLN A 158 30.10 0.41 -15.34
CA GLN A 158 31.51 0.07 -15.13
C GLN A 158 32.10 -0.76 -16.27
N GLY A 159 31.34 -1.00 -17.34
CA GLY A 159 31.79 -1.69 -18.56
C GLY A 159 31.58 -3.20 -18.54
N VAL A 160 30.77 -3.73 -17.62
CA VAL A 160 30.33 -5.13 -17.69
C VAL A 160 29.35 -5.27 -18.86
N ASP A 161 29.65 -6.17 -19.78
CA ASP A 161 28.81 -6.46 -20.96
C ASP A 161 27.53 -7.21 -20.55
N LEU A 162 26.53 -6.43 -20.16
CA LEU A 162 25.18 -6.87 -19.78
C LEU A 162 24.16 -5.99 -20.49
N ASP A 163 23.55 -6.51 -21.55
CA ASP A 163 22.42 -5.87 -22.22
C ASP A 163 21.10 -6.28 -21.54
N VAL A 164 20.74 -5.52 -20.51
CA VAL A 164 19.57 -5.80 -19.67
C VAL A 164 18.72 -4.56 -19.42
N ILE A 165 17.40 -4.76 -19.37
CA ILE A 165 16.42 -3.71 -19.12
C ILE A 165 15.52 -4.13 -17.95
N ASP A 166 15.35 -3.27 -16.95
CA ASP A 166 14.41 -3.53 -15.85
C ASP A 166 13.00 -3.80 -16.40
N GLN A 167 12.34 -4.84 -15.90
CA GLN A 167 11.03 -5.25 -16.40
C GLN A 167 9.96 -5.20 -15.31
N LYS A 168 9.96 -6.18 -14.40
CA LYS A 168 8.98 -6.27 -13.30
C LYS A 168 9.68 -6.66 -12.02
N ALA A 169 9.06 -6.34 -10.89
CA ALA A 169 9.55 -6.73 -9.59
C ALA A 169 8.40 -7.15 -8.69
N SER A 170 8.73 -7.99 -7.71
CA SER A 170 7.88 -8.32 -6.57
C SER A 170 8.67 -8.03 -5.31
N HIS A 171 8.01 -7.42 -4.33
CA HIS A 171 8.57 -7.12 -3.02
C HIS A 171 7.74 -7.77 -1.91
N ILE A 172 6.98 -8.81 -2.25
CA ILE A 172 6.22 -9.61 -1.31
C ILE A 172 7.20 -10.46 -0.48
N PRO A 173 7.21 -10.38 0.86
CA PRO A 173 8.06 -11.20 1.70
C PRO A 173 7.95 -12.70 1.35
N GLY A 174 9.10 -13.36 1.14
CA GLY A 174 9.17 -14.76 0.70
C GLY A 174 9.05 -14.99 -0.81
N ALA A 175 8.66 -13.97 -1.58
CA ALA A 175 8.54 -14.00 -3.04
C ALA A 175 9.14 -12.73 -3.69
N CYS A 176 10.19 -12.16 -3.08
CA CYS A 176 10.88 -10.99 -3.61
C CYS A 176 11.74 -11.35 -4.82
N PHE A 177 11.61 -10.60 -5.91
CA PHE A 177 12.50 -10.69 -7.06
C PHE A 177 12.53 -9.37 -7.83
N VAL A 178 13.61 -9.18 -8.59
CA VAL A 178 13.72 -8.16 -9.63
C VAL A 178 13.99 -8.91 -10.93
N GLU A 179 13.19 -8.63 -11.97
CA GLU A 179 13.31 -9.26 -13.27
C GLU A 179 13.82 -8.25 -14.29
N PHE A 180 14.76 -8.71 -15.10
CA PHE A 180 15.31 -7.97 -16.23
C PHE A 180 15.01 -8.71 -17.52
N LYS A 181 14.72 -7.96 -18.57
CA LYS A 181 14.76 -8.48 -19.94
C LYS A 181 16.21 -8.55 -20.38
N GLY A 182 16.69 -9.75 -20.74
CA GLY A 182 18.07 -10.03 -21.13
C GLY A 182 18.60 -11.26 -20.40
N LEU A 183 19.91 -11.55 -20.51
CA LEU A 183 20.55 -12.66 -19.82
C LEU A 183 21.53 -12.14 -18.77
N ILE A 184 21.26 -12.46 -17.50
CA ILE A 184 22.21 -12.31 -16.41
C ILE A 184 22.72 -13.71 -16.07
N ASP A 185 23.93 -14.01 -16.51
CA ASP A 185 24.59 -15.27 -16.18
C ASP A 185 24.83 -15.38 -14.65
N GLY A 186 24.66 -16.57 -14.10
CA GLY A 186 24.81 -16.84 -12.66
C GLY A 186 26.19 -16.47 -12.11
N LYS A 187 27.22 -16.38 -12.95
CA LYS A 187 28.58 -15.90 -12.56
C LYS A 187 28.58 -14.49 -11.98
N PHE A 188 27.57 -13.65 -12.31
CA PHE A 188 27.48 -12.28 -11.82
C PHE A 188 26.84 -12.17 -10.43
N LYS A 189 26.31 -13.26 -9.88
CA LYS A 189 25.60 -13.27 -8.58
C LYS A 189 26.43 -12.63 -7.46
N ASP A 190 27.68 -13.04 -7.33
CA ASP A 190 28.55 -12.57 -6.24
C ASP A 190 28.93 -11.09 -6.40
N GLU A 191 29.12 -10.64 -7.65
CA GLU A 191 29.41 -9.23 -7.92
C GLU A 191 28.18 -8.34 -7.67
N ILE A 192 26.99 -8.77 -8.09
CA ILE A 192 25.73 -8.07 -7.80
C ILE A 192 25.54 -7.96 -6.28
N GLN A 193 25.77 -9.06 -5.53
CA GLN A 193 25.70 -9.05 -4.07
C GLN A 193 26.73 -8.09 -3.45
N SER A 194 27.97 -8.09 -3.95
CA SER A 194 29.04 -7.19 -3.50
C SER A 194 28.67 -5.72 -3.71
N GLN A 195 28.18 -5.35 -4.90
CA GLN A 195 27.75 -3.99 -5.21
C GLN A 195 26.54 -3.57 -4.36
N THR A 196 25.54 -4.45 -4.21
CA THR A 196 24.38 -4.23 -3.34
C THR A 196 24.82 -3.94 -1.90
N THR A 197 25.73 -4.75 -1.35
CA THR A 197 26.26 -4.56 0.01
C THR A 197 27.04 -3.25 0.15
N LYS A 198 27.77 -2.81 -0.89
CA LYS A 198 28.44 -1.50 -0.89
C LYS A 198 27.43 -0.36 -0.77
N PHE A 199 26.35 -0.38 -1.55
CA PHE A 199 25.31 0.65 -1.48
C PHE A 199 24.61 0.69 -0.11
N VAL A 200 24.27 -0.47 0.45
CA VAL A 200 23.70 -0.53 1.81
C VAL A 200 24.64 0.09 2.84
N LYS A 201 25.95 -0.21 2.77
CA LYS A 201 26.95 0.35 3.69
C LYS A 201 27.13 1.86 3.56
N GLN A 202 26.90 2.43 2.37
CA GLN A 202 27.02 3.87 2.15
C GLN A 202 25.89 4.66 2.82
N ALA A 203 24.75 4.03 3.12
CA ALA A 203 23.59 4.66 3.75
C ALA A 203 23.18 5.97 3.04
N LEU A 204 23.18 5.96 1.71
CA LEU A 204 22.81 7.13 0.91
C LEU A 204 21.34 7.51 1.17
N PRO A 205 21.02 8.81 1.17
CA PRO A 205 19.65 9.25 1.37
C PRO A 205 18.76 8.80 0.20
N VAL A 206 17.63 8.19 0.52
CA VAL A 206 16.55 7.92 -0.45
C VAL A 206 15.63 9.13 -0.44
N LYS A 207 15.43 9.77 -1.60
CA LYS A 207 14.55 10.93 -1.74
C LYS A 207 13.21 10.48 -2.32
N LEU A 208 12.13 10.82 -1.63
CA LEU A 208 10.78 10.79 -2.17
C LEU A 208 10.57 12.12 -2.92
N TYR A 209 10.01 12.07 -4.12
CA TYR A 209 9.74 13.24 -4.98
C TYR A 209 8.24 13.36 -5.23
#